data_AF-A0AAW2SQF4-F1
#
_entry.id   AF-A0AAW2SQF4-F1
#
_cell.length_a   1.000
_cell.length_b   1.000
_cell.length_c   1.000
_cell.angle_alpha   90.00
_cell.angle_beta   90.00
_cell.angle_gamma   90.00
#
_symmetry.space_group_name_H-M   'P 1'
#
loop_
_entity.id
_entity.type
_entity.pdbx_description
1 polymer ?
#
loop_
_entity_poly.entity_id
_entity_poly.type
_entity_poly.pdbx_seq_one_letter_code
_entity_poly.pdbx_strand_id
1 'polypeptide(L)'
;MISFTELPPSFWGYALETAAKLLNIGPSKTVPQMPYEIWHGKPTSYKYLRVLGSPTYVKRLVGDKLDSRSNLCRFIGYPKETAGYYFYDPSEQKIFISRNAVFLDKDFPVDNRRDELLLEESSEEPHQCNII
;
A
#
# COMPACT_ATOMS: atom_id res chain seq x y z
N MET A 1 4.77 -8.98 -2.15
CA MET A 1 3.95 -7.73 -2.05
C MET A 1 4.39 -6.69 -3.08
N ILE A 2 5.67 -6.28 -3.15
CA ILE A 2 6.14 -5.32 -4.19
C ILE A 2 6.26 -5.94 -5.59
N SER A 3 6.54 -7.24 -5.66
CA SER A 3 6.66 -8.03 -6.89
C SER A 3 5.39 -8.04 -7.75
N PHE A 4 4.23 -7.76 -7.16
CA PHE A 4 2.93 -7.70 -7.83
C PHE A 4 2.57 -6.28 -8.29
N THR A 5 3.48 -5.33 -8.10
CA THR A 5 3.28 -3.92 -8.47
C THR A 5 4.25 -3.54 -9.59
N GLU A 6 3.90 -2.53 -10.38
CA GLU A 6 4.81 -1.93 -11.36
C GLU A 6 5.83 -0.98 -10.72
N LEU A 7 6.06 -1.09 -9.40
CA LEU A 7 7.04 -0.28 -8.69
C LEU A 7 8.42 -0.94 -8.76
N PRO A 8 9.50 -0.15 -8.92
CA PRO A 8 10.86 -0.67 -8.80
C PRO A 8 11.13 -1.31 -7.43
N PRO A 9 11.96 -2.36 -7.35
CA PRO A 9 12.31 -3.01 -6.08
C PRO A 9 12.92 -2.07 -5.03
N SER A 10 13.53 -0.96 -5.45
CA SER A 10 14.08 0.08 -4.57
C SER A 10 13.04 0.71 -3.62
N PHE A 11 11.75 0.58 -3.92
CA PHE A 11 10.65 1.13 -3.11
C PHE A 11 10.23 0.24 -1.94
N TRP A 12 10.93 -0.87 -1.67
CA TRP A 12 10.59 -1.82 -0.60
C TRP A 12 10.47 -1.16 0.79
N GLY A 13 11.25 -0.12 1.07
CA GLY A 13 11.17 0.60 2.37
C GLY A 13 9.80 1.23 2.61
N TYR A 14 9.19 1.80 1.57
CA TYR A 14 7.83 2.36 1.65
C TYR A 14 6.76 1.27 1.79
N ALA A 15 6.99 0.12 1.15
CA ALA A 15 6.13 -1.05 1.29
C ALA A 15 6.14 -1.56 2.74
N LEU A 16 7.33 -1.64 3.35
CA LEU A 16 7.51 -2.03 4.74
C LEU A 16 6.82 -1.05 5.70
N GLU A 17 7.02 0.25 5.51
CA GLU A 17 6.35 1.27 6.32
C GLU A 17 4.82 1.19 6.21
N THR A 18 4.31 0.95 4.99
CA THR A 18 2.88 0.77 4.74
C THR A 18 2.34 -0.49 5.43
N ALA A 19 3.07 -1.60 5.39
CA ALA A 19 2.68 -2.83 6.08
C ALA A 19 2.64 -2.65 7.61
N ALA A 20 3.65 -2.00 8.18
CA ALA A 20 3.67 -1.68 9.61
C ALA A 20 2.51 -0.77 10.02
N LYS A 21 2.19 0.24 9.19
CA LYS A 21 1.04 1.12 9.42
C LYS A 21 -0.27 0.34 9.37
N LEU A 22 -0.46 -0.53 8.38
CA LEU A 22 -1.66 -1.34 8.24
C LEU A 22 -1.84 -2.29 9.44
N LEU A 23 -0.76 -2.90 9.91
CA LEU A 23 -0.76 -3.75 11.10
C LEU A 23 -1.23 -2.99 12.34
N ASN A 24 -0.80 -1.74 12.51
CA ASN A 24 -1.20 -0.89 13.64
C ASN A 24 -2.65 -0.37 13.54
N ILE A 25 -3.26 -0.42 12.37
CA ILE A 25 -4.67 -0.02 12.14
C ILE A 25 -5.58 -1.24 12.20
N GLY A 26 -5.08 -2.44 11.89
CA GLY A 26 -5.85 -3.68 11.95
C GLY A 26 -6.28 -4.01 13.38
N PRO A 27 -7.57 -4.33 13.62
CA PRO A 27 -8.01 -4.83 14.91
C PRO A 27 -7.42 -6.23 15.14
N SER A 28 -7.20 -6.57 16.41
CA SER A 28 -6.76 -7.92 16.79
C SER A 28 -7.92 -8.70 17.40
N LYS A 29 -7.82 -10.04 17.44
CA LYS A 29 -8.82 -10.88 18.10
C LYS A 29 -8.99 -10.53 19.58
N THR A 30 -7.91 -10.09 20.22
CA THR A 30 -7.86 -9.79 21.64
C THR A 30 -8.34 -8.37 21.95
N VAL A 31 -8.14 -7.43 21.03
CA VAL A 31 -8.46 -6.01 21.22
C VAL A 31 -9.28 -5.51 20.03
N PRO A 32 -10.57 -5.16 20.24
CA PRO A 32 -11.46 -4.74 19.16
C PRO A 32 -11.17 -3.32 18.65
N GLN A 33 -10.41 -2.52 19.41
CA GLN A 33 -9.96 -1.18 19.03
C GLN A 33 -8.64 -1.27 18.26
N MET A 34 -8.39 -0.29 17.38
CA MET A 34 -7.17 -0.28 16.58
C MET A 34 -5.98 0.10 17.49
N PRO A 35 -4.85 -0.62 17.45
CA PRO A 35 -3.68 -0.29 18.28
C PRO A 35 -3.24 1.18 18.15
N TYR A 36 -3.29 1.72 16.94
CA TYR A 36 -2.99 3.13 16.68
C TYR A 36 -3.93 4.09 17.41
N GLU A 37 -5.22 3.77 17.49
CA GLU A 37 -6.20 4.59 18.22
C GLU A 37 -5.93 4.56 19.72
N ILE A 38 -5.53 3.40 20.26
CA ILE A 38 -5.20 3.26 21.68
C ILE A 38 -3.96 4.09 22.04
N TRP A 39 -2.93 4.07 21.19
CA TRP A 39 -1.69 4.80 21.45
C TRP A 39 -1.80 6.32 21.26
N HIS A 40 -2.56 6.76 20.24
CA HIS A 40 -2.65 8.17 19.90
C HIS A 40 -3.94 8.84 20.36
N GLY A 41 -4.90 8.10 20.92
CA GLY A 41 -6.19 8.61 21.39
C GLY A 41 -7.06 9.21 20.28
N LYS A 42 -6.74 8.93 19.01
CA LYS A 42 -7.40 9.52 17.84
C LYS A 42 -8.02 8.42 16.97
N PRO A 43 -9.31 8.51 16.64
CA PRO A 43 -9.94 7.54 15.77
C PRO A 43 -9.31 7.56 14.36
N THR A 44 -9.04 6.38 13.82
CA THR A 44 -8.54 6.19 12.45
C THR A 44 -9.63 5.61 11.57
N SER A 45 -9.68 6.04 10.30
CA SER A 45 -10.68 5.55 9.35
C SER A 45 -10.02 4.70 8.28
N TYR A 46 -10.59 3.55 7.92
CA TYR A 46 -10.10 2.75 6.80
C TYR A 46 -10.25 3.45 5.43
N LYS A 47 -11.03 4.54 5.33
CA LYS A 47 -11.32 5.25 4.07
C LYS A 47 -10.10 5.85 3.37
N TYR A 48 -9.02 6.11 4.12
CA TYR A 48 -7.78 6.63 3.53
C TYR A 48 -6.82 5.52 3.10
N LEU A 49 -7.09 4.25 3.45
CA LEU A 49 -6.24 3.15 3.06
C LEU A 49 -6.36 2.88 1.56
N ARG A 50 -5.22 2.64 0.93
CA ARG A 50 -5.05 2.39 -0.50
C ARG A 50 -4.09 1.25 -0.73
N VAL A 51 -4.29 0.57 -1.88
CA VAL A 51 -3.45 -0.55 -2.30
C VAL A 51 -2.12 -0.02 -2.82
N LEU A 52 -1.02 -0.54 -2.29
CA LEU A 52 0.32 -0.19 -2.75
C LEU A 52 0.48 -0.47 -4.25
N GLY A 53 1.05 0.48 -5.01
CA GLY A 53 1.21 0.34 -6.46
C GLY A 53 -0.03 0.72 -7.28
N SER A 54 -1.06 1.26 -6.64
CA SER A 54 -2.30 1.75 -7.28
C SER A 54 -2.07 2.79 -8.37
N PRO A 55 -2.51 2.58 -9.65
CA PRO A 55 -2.54 3.63 -10.63
C PRO A 55 -3.55 4.67 -10.17
N THR A 56 -3.06 5.89 -10.10
CA THR A 56 -3.77 7.00 -9.49
C THR A 56 -3.61 8.21 -10.38
N TYR A 57 -4.71 8.86 -10.73
CA TYR A 57 -4.66 10.16 -11.40
C TYR A 57 -4.44 11.25 -10.36
N VAL A 58 -3.27 11.88 -10.41
CA VAL A 58 -2.91 12.97 -9.50
C VAL A 58 -3.05 14.29 -10.24
N LYS A 59 -3.77 15.25 -9.65
CA LYS A 59 -3.97 16.56 -10.25
C LYS A 59 -2.64 17.30 -10.40
N ARG A 60 -2.34 17.75 -11.62
CA ARG A 60 -1.15 18.56 -11.91
C ARG A 60 -1.36 19.97 -11.36
N LEU A 61 -0.39 20.48 -10.60
CA LEU A 61 -0.47 21.83 -10.03
C LEU A 61 -0.09 22.92 -11.04
N VAL A 62 0.76 22.59 -12.00
CA VAL A 62 1.30 23.53 -13.01
C VAL A 62 0.93 23.03 -14.39
N GLY A 63 0.20 23.82 -15.18
CA GLY A 63 -0.16 23.45 -16.55
C GLY A 63 -0.95 24.55 -17.25
N ASP A 64 -0.74 24.68 -18.55
CA ASP A 64 -1.48 25.63 -19.39
C ASP A 64 -2.94 25.21 -19.56
N LYS A 65 -3.77 26.15 -20.03
CA LYS A 65 -5.23 25.97 -20.09
C LYS A 65 -5.66 24.73 -20.90
N LEU A 66 -4.83 24.30 -21.86
CA LEU A 66 -5.07 23.20 -22.80
C LEU A 66 -4.32 21.91 -22.46
N ASP A 67 -3.41 21.92 -21.48
CA ASP A 67 -2.62 20.73 -21.13
C ASP A 67 -3.42 19.78 -20.22
N SER A 68 -3.00 18.51 -20.18
CA SER A 68 -3.60 17.51 -19.29
C SER A 68 -3.59 18.01 -17.84
N ARG A 69 -4.76 17.92 -17.19
CA ARG A 69 -4.94 18.38 -15.80
C ARG A 69 -4.48 17.37 -14.75
N SER A 70 -4.09 16.16 -15.17
CA SER A 70 -3.68 15.09 -14.28
C SER A 70 -2.61 14.20 -14.90
N ASN A 71 -1.71 13.69 -14.05
CA ASN A 71 -0.73 12.68 -14.42
C ASN A 71 -1.15 11.33 -13.87
N LEU A 72 -0.84 10.26 -14.62
CA LEU A 72 -0.97 8.90 -14.13
C LEU A 72 0.26 8.55 -13.30
N CYS A 73 0.07 8.35 -12.00
CA CYS A 73 1.12 8.05 -11.05
C CYS A 73 0.83 6.74 -10.31
N ARG A 74 1.81 6.21 -9.59
CA ARG A 74 1.65 5.04 -8.71
C ARG A 74 1.66 5.44 -7.25
N PHE A 75 0.72 4.93 -6.47
CA PHE A 75 0.71 5.11 -5.02
C PHE A 75 1.84 4.32 -4.35
N ILE A 76 2.65 4.98 -3.52
CA ILE A 76 3.80 4.39 -2.82
C ILE A 76 3.56 4.23 -1.31
N GLY A 77 2.77 5.10 -0.68
CA GLY A 77 2.60 5.04 0.77
C GLY A 77 2.12 6.34 1.40
N TYR A 78 2.29 6.44 2.72
CA TYR A 78 1.75 7.52 3.53
C TYR A 78 2.86 8.40 4.12
N PRO A 79 2.85 9.73 3.91
CA PRO A 79 3.75 10.65 4.61
C PRO A 79 3.47 10.68 6.12
N LYS A 80 4.53 10.92 6.91
CA LYS A 80 4.47 10.97 8.38
C LYS A 80 3.86 12.27 8.91
N GLU A 81 4.21 13.40 8.30
CA GLU A 81 3.97 14.74 8.87
C GLU A 81 2.90 15.54 8.11
N THR A 82 2.53 15.12 6.91
CA THR A 82 1.61 15.88 6.04
C THR A 82 0.38 15.04 5.72
N ALA A 83 -0.79 15.68 5.65
CA ALA A 83 -1.97 15.02 5.11
C ALA A 83 -1.77 14.83 3.60
N GLY A 84 -1.81 13.60 3.11
CA GLY A 84 -1.60 13.26 1.69
C GLY A 84 -1.09 11.84 1.50
N TYR A 85 -0.57 11.59 0.30
CA TYR A 85 -0.01 10.31 -0.10
C TYR A 85 1.28 10.53 -0.89
N TYR A 86 2.21 9.57 -0.81
CA TYR A 86 3.37 9.51 -1.70
C TYR A 86 2.98 8.91 -3.05
N PHE A 87 3.36 9.60 -4.11
CA PHE A 87 3.14 9.18 -5.49
C PHE A 87 4.46 9.10 -6.24
N TYR A 88 4.56 8.08 -7.10
CA TYR A 88 5.65 7.90 -8.05
C TYR A 88 5.16 8.31 -9.44
N ASP A 89 5.85 9.25 -10.06
CA ASP A 89 5.68 9.51 -11.49
C ASP A 89 6.71 8.66 -12.27
N PRO A 90 6.29 7.64 -13.05
CA PRO A 90 7.22 6.85 -13.85
C PRO A 90 7.84 7.63 -15.01
N SER A 91 7.21 8.71 -15.49
CA SER A 91 7.73 9.55 -16.57
C SER A 91 8.85 10.47 -16.10
N GLU A 92 8.72 11.04 -14.90
CA GLU A 92 9.75 11.90 -14.32
C GLU A 92 10.72 11.16 -13.37
N GLN A 93 10.40 9.90 -13.03
CA GLN A 93 11.08 9.10 -12.01
C GLN A 93 11.20 9.80 -10.66
N LYS A 94 10.18 10.58 -10.29
CA LYS A 94 10.16 11.38 -9.06
C LYS A 94 9.09 10.91 -8.09
N ILE A 95 9.39 11.11 -6.80
CA ILE A 95 8.46 10.91 -5.70
C ILE A 95 7.97 12.29 -5.26
N PHE A 96 6.67 12.44 -5.07
CA PHE A 96 6.08 13.68 -4.57
C PHE A 96 4.87 13.39 -3.69
N ILE A 97 4.47 14.39 -2.91
CA ILE A 97 3.31 14.30 -2.02
C ILE A 97 2.15 15.07 -2.64
N SER A 98 0.97 14.45 -2.69
CA SER A 98 -0.26 15.14 -3.07
C SER A 98 -1.45 14.66 -2.25
N ARG A 99 -2.45 15.54 -2.08
CA ARG A 99 -3.75 15.21 -1.50
C ARG A 99 -4.82 14.95 -2.55
N ASN A 100 -4.69 15.60 -3.71
CA ASN A 100 -5.72 15.63 -4.75
C ASN A 100 -5.43 14.52 -5.76
N ALA A 101 -5.95 13.34 -5.47
CA ALA A 101 -5.69 12.14 -6.24
C ALA A 101 -6.95 11.29 -6.36
N VAL A 102 -7.17 10.72 -7.54
CA VAL A 102 -8.28 9.80 -7.84
C VAL A 102 -7.69 8.42 -8.07
N PHE A 103 -7.97 7.51 -7.15
CA PHE A 103 -7.46 6.13 -7.17
C PHE A 103 -8.36 5.25 -8.05
N LEU A 104 -7.73 4.43 -8.88
CA LEU A 104 -8.42 3.48 -9.77
C LEU A 104 -8.57 2.09 -9.13
N ASP A 105 -8.70 2.05 -7.80
CA ASP A 105 -8.65 0.80 -7.01
C ASP A 105 -9.71 -0.24 -7.42
N LYS A 106 -10.79 0.18 -8.07
CA LYS A 106 -11.89 -0.70 -8.52
C LYS A 106 -11.54 -1.55 -9.75
N ASP A 107 -10.55 -1.13 -10.52
CA ASP A 107 -10.18 -1.75 -11.80
C ASP A 107 -8.92 -2.61 -11.67
N PHE A 108 -8.45 -2.87 -10.44
CA PHE A 108 -7.37 -3.83 -10.23
C PHE A 108 -7.89 -5.26 -10.35
N PRO A 109 -7.50 -6.01 -11.40
CA PRO A 109 -7.54 -7.44 -11.29
C PRO A 109 -6.58 -7.82 -10.17
N VAL A 110 -7.11 -8.38 -9.08
CA VAL A 110 -6.32 -9.30 -8.27
C VAL A 110 -5.87 -10.36 -9.27
N ASP A 111 -4.59 -10.35 -9.63
CA ASP A 111 -4.05 -11.28 -10.60
C ASP A 111 -4.06 -12.68 -9.96
N ASN A 112 -5.16 -13.43 -10.12
CA ASN A 112 -5.35 -14.79 -9.64
C ASN A 112 -4.36 -15.80 -10.26
N ARG A 113 -3.38 -15.35 -11.06
CA ARG A 113 -2.44 -16.20 -11.80
C ARG A 113 -1.47 -17.01 -10.94
N ARG A 114 -1.47 -16.89 -9.61
CA ARG A 114 -0.52 -17.63 -8.74
C ARG A 114 -1.08 -18.15 -7.41
N ASP A 115 -2.39 -18.27 -7.24
CA ASP A 115 -2.93 -19.03 -6.10
C ASP A 115 -2.50 -20.52 -6.15
N GLU A 116 -2.05 -21.01 -7.31
CA GLU A 116 -1.48 -22.37 -7.47
C GLU A 116 -0.08 -22.56 -6.88
N LEU A 117 0.71 -21.51 -6.65
CA LEU A 117 2.12 -21.66 -6.21
C LEU A 117 2.31 -21.75 -4.68
N LEU A 118 1.25 -21.53 -3.89
CA LEU A 118 1.31 -21.56 -2.42
C LEU A 118 0.74 -22.84 -1.80
N LEU A 119 0.17 -23.75 -2.60
CA LEU A 119 -0.41 -25.00 -2.10
C LEU A 119 0.56 -26.19 -2.13
N GLU A 120 1.72 -26.07 -2.79
CA GLU A 120 2.69 -27.17 -2.88
C GLU A 120 3.72 -27.21 -1.74
N GLU A 121 3.82 -26.17 -0.90
CA GLU A 121 4.85 -26.12 0.16
C GLU A 121 4.37 -26.58 1.56
N SER A 122 3.15 -27.13 1.66
CA SER A 122 2.61 -27.68 2.91
C SER A 122 2.41 -29.19 2.86
N SER A 123 3.48 -29.96 2.64
CA SER A 123 3.49 -31.38 2.97
C SER A 123 4.90 -31.87 3.35
N GLU A 124 5.45 -31.34 4.44
CA GLU A 124 6.45 -32.09 5.22
C GLU A 124 5.90 -32.26 6.65
N GLU A 125 5.71 -33.51 7.05
CA GLU A 125 5.08 -33.92 8.31
C GLU A 125 5.92 -33.58 9.55
N PRO A 126 5.28 -33.41 10.73
CA PRO A 126 5.99 -33.13 11.97
C PRO A 126 6.76 -34.36 12.45
N HIS A 127 8.09 -34.35 12.33
CA HIS A 127 8.94 -35.28 13.08
C HIS A 127 8.82 -35.00 14.58
N GLN A 128 8.24 -35.95 15.28
CA GLN A 128 8.09 -35.97 16.73
C GLN A 128 9.47 -36.10 17.40
N CYS A 129 9.99 -35.00 17.93
CA CYS A 129 11.17 -35.03 18.81
C CYS A 129 10.74 -35.50 20.21
N ASN A 130 11.06 -36.76 20.54
CA ASN A 130 11.13 -37.23 21.91
C ASN A 130 12.31 -36.54 22.61
N ILE A 131 12.02 -35.81 23.69
CA ILE A 131 13.04 -35.33 24.62
C ILE A 131 13.20 -36.37 25.73
N ILE A 132 14.45 -36.79 25.94
CA ILE A 132 14.92 -37.58 27.10
C ILE A 132 15.03 -36.65 28.30
#